data_AF-A0AAN9VAN7-F1
#
_entry.id   AF-A0AAN9VAN7-F1
#
_cell.length_a   1.000
_cell.length_b   1.000
_cell.length_c   1.000
_cell.angle_alpha   90.00
_cell.angle_beta   90.00
_cell.angle_gamma   90.00
#
_symmetry.space_group_name_H-M   'P 1'
#
loop_
_entity.id
_entity.type
_entity.pdbx_description
1 polymer ?
#
loop_
_entity_poly.entity_id
_entity_poly.type
_entity_poly.pdbx_seq_one_letter_code
_entity_poly.pdbx_strand_id
1 'polypeptide(L)'
;MLTLTFLLLALNPLVAHGLPSEGEARCKTVTVTSTVQLDPTTVIVPAETSSFAPVAPPAPTDSPVESDTRVLQTPTVRLTTSSSVFFGNGTGAIPSYPASSLLSSGATGVASLPSPSSKTAAAASSSTTVAERPTVESTSTKAAAPTTVIEKSPSSAVASSSDTQQEEPSTTATATATAAATAASSSLNDLLSDATKVADSPAATSMCGDADRKILPGYPWTVSNAMYNAGQMVGQQCTNYEDLVATADGTQHVRYRSVTDIERVGDTEDLCKGYSNVGIGKNLKKQFRDVKAIPASFQWDRTNTTEFKGANVFDFITAPTSGDGTSTATAEFMLWLEIWGGQVPIGFAEGPVATLDLYGASFALYEGQNPGSGVTVRSALPADGASPFTKGGSGGSGVFTGDMKDWLQAMADRGYIRDDDYVNVGNAGTEVFYGSSEMEAVVALEILV
;
A
#
# COMPACT_ATOMS: atom_id res chain seq x y z
N MET A 1 -0.34 -33.74 2.35
CA MET A 1 -0.06 -32.55 1.51
C MET A 1 -0.84 -31.39 2.11
N LEU A 2 -0.15 -30.44 2.74
CA LEU A 2 -0.77 -29.30 3.40
C LEU A 2 -0.77 -28.13 2.41
N THR A 3 -1.94 -27.73 1.92
CA THR A 3 -2.11 -26.57 1.05
C THR A 3 -2.10 -25.32 1.93
N LEU A 4 -1.02 -24.53 1.84
CA LEU A 4 -0.87 -23.29 2.60
C LEU A 4 -1.44 -22.13 1.78
N THR A 5 -2.65 -21.70 2.11
CA THR A 5 -3.30 -20.52 1.50
C THR A 5 -2.71 -19.25 2.11
N PHE A 6 -1.94 -18.49 1.34
CA PHE A 6 -1.45 -17.17 1.74
C PHE A 6 -2.52 -16.09 1.51
N LEU A 7 -3.02 -15.51 2.60
CA LEU A 7 -3.83 -14.30 2.62
C LEU A 7 -2.89 -13.12 2.88
N LEU A 8 -2.55 -12.34 1.84
CA LEU A 8 -2.08 -10.97 2.03
C LEU A 8 -3.34 -10.12 2.20
N LEU A 9 -3.55 -9.64 3.41
CA LEU A 9 -4.53 -8.58 3.70
C LEU A 9 -3.85 -7.25 3.38
N ALA A 10 -4.34 -6.56 2.35
CA ALA A 10 -4.13 -5.13 2.25
C ALA A 10 -4.94 -4.47 3.38
N LEU A 11 -4.27 -3.63 4.15
CA LEU A 11 -4.78 -3.07 5.40
C LEU A 11 -5.84 -2.01 5.08
N ASN A 12 -7.00 -2.16 5.71
CA ASN A 12 -8.17 -1.35 5.46
C ASN A 12 -8.22 -0.17 6.47
N PRO A 13 -8.06 1.10 6.05
CA PRO A 13 -8.20 2.23 6.97
C PRO A 13 -9.67 2.65 7.09
N LEU A 14 -10.31 2.31 8.20
CA LEU A 14 -11.54 2.97 8.62
C LEU A 14 -11.20 4.35 9.20
N VAL A 15 -11.51 5.39 8.42
CA VAL A 15 -11.85 6.79 8.77
C VAL A 15 -10.98 7.48 9.83
N ALA A 16 -10.14 8.42 9.38
CA ALA A 16 -9.82 9.64 10.12
C ALA A 16 -9.25 10.72 9.18
N HIS A 17 -10.12 11.53 8.57
CA HIS A 17 -9.75 12.88 8.13
C HIS A 17 -10.52 13.90 8.95
N GLY A 18 -9.76 14.69 9.72
CA GLY A 18 -10.28 15.81 10.48
C GLY A 18 -10.58 16.99 9.57
N LEU A 19 -11.87 17.29 9.43
CA LEU A 19 -12.39 18.59 9.01
C LEU A 19 -13.35 19.11 10.11
N PRO A 20 -13.52 20.44 10.26
CA PRO A 20 -14.06 21.03 11.47
C PRO A 20 -15.51 20.63 11.75
N SER A 21 -15.79 20.32 13.01
CA SER A 21 -17.07 19.85 13.53
C SER A 21 -18.18 20.89 13.45
N GLU A 22 -19.24 20.62 12.71
CA GLU A 22 -20.60 21.06 13.05
C GLU A 22 -21.64 19.98 12.71
N GLY A 23 -22.45 19.60 13.71
CA GLY A 23 -23.72 18.88 13.54
C GLY A 23 -23.72 17.40 13.93
N GLU A 24 -24.22 17.08 15.13
CA GLU A 24 -24.53 15.71 15.58
C GLU A 24 -25.54 15.00 14.65
N ALA A 25 -25.09 14.01 13.89
CA ALA A 25 -25.96 13.01 13.25
C ALA A 25 -25.84 11.68 14.00
N ARG A 26 -26.96 11.16 14.53
CA ARG A 26 -27.02 9.85 15.20
C ARG A 26 -27.07 8.73 14.16
N CYS A 27 -25.98 8.00 13.97
CA CYS A 27 -25.97 6.74 13.23
C CYS A 27 -26.74 5.64 13.99
N LYS A 28 -27.65 4.95 13.31
CA LYS A 28 -28.24 3.69 13.77
C LYS A 28 -27.37 2.53 13.29
N THR A 29 -26.88 1.72 14.22
CA THR A 29 -26.14 0.48 13.94
C THR A 29 -27.11 -0.61 13.47
N VAL A 30 -26.76 -1.30 12.38
CA VAL A 30 -27.45 -2.52 11.93
C VAL A 30 -26.52 -3.71 12.17
N THR A 31 -27.00 -4.72 12.87
CA THR A 31 -26.28 -5.98 13.09
C THR A 31 -26.87 -7.06 12.20
N VAL A 32 -26.03 -7.72 11.40
CA VAL A 32 -26.40 -8.87 10.57
C VAL A 32 -25.81 -10.14 11.20
N THR A 33 -26.65 -11.15 11.44
CA THR A 33 -26.23 -12.45 11.96
C THR A 33 -26.43 -13.51 10.88
N SER A 34 -25.37 -14.22 10.53
CA SER A 34 -25.41 -15.33 9.57
C SER A 34 -25.28 -16.66 10.31
N THR A 35 -26.20 -17.59 10.07
CA THR A 35 -26.14 -18.95 10.61
C THR A 35 -25.84 -19.94 9.49
N VAL A 36 -24.78 -20.75 9.68
CA VAL A 36 -24.42 -21.84 8.76
C VAL A 36 -24.84 -23.16 9.40
N GLN A 37 -25.67 -23.93 8.71
CA GLN A 37 -26.12 -25.25 9.15
C GLN A 37 -25.50 -26.31 8.23
N LEU A 38 -24.78 -27.26 8.82
CA LEU A 38 -24.19 -28.39 8.12
C LEU A 38 -25.03 -29.63 8.40
N ASP A 39 -25.48 -30.32 7.34
CA ASP A 39 -26.18 -31.61 7.48
C ASP A 39 -25.18 -32.75 7.75
N PRO A 40 -25.47 -33.66 8.70
CA PRO A 40 -24.61 -34.79 8.98
C PRO A 40 -24.73 -35.84 7.86
N THR A 41 -23.63 -36.15 7.19
CA THR A 41 -23.51 -37.34 6.35
C THR A 41 -22.69 -38.43 7.06
N THR A 42 -23.24 -39.65 7.03
CA THR A 42 -22.74 -40.86 7.68
C THR A 42 -21.34 -41.24 7.20
N VAL A 43 -20.39 -41.37 8.13
CA VAL A 43 -19.06 -41.93 7.88
C VAL A 43 -19.12 -43.45 8.05
N ILE A 44 -18.85 -44.20 6.97
CA ILE A 44 -18.58 -45.65 7.05
C ILE A 44 -17.07 -45.83 7.13
N VAL A 45 -16.59 -46.39 8.24
CA VAL A 45 -15.18 -46.77 8.45
C VAL A 45 -15.01 -48.23 8.02
N PRO A 46 -14.10 -48.59 7.10
CA PRO A 46 -13.77 -49.99 6.85
C PRO A 46 -12.78 -50.51 7.90
N ALA A 47 -13.04 -51.73 8.36
CA ALA A 47 -12.25 -52.46 9.34
C ALA A 47 -10.89 -52.92 8.80
N GLU A 48 -9.88 -52.90 9.66
CA GLU A 48 -8.56 -53.47 9.43
C GLU A 48 -8.57 -55.00 9.38
N THR A 49 -7.79 -55.60 8.47
CA THR A 49 -7.23 -56.95 8.65
C THR A 49 -5.80 -57.09 8.13
N SER A 50 -4.95 -57.43 9.09
CA SER A 50 -3.68 -58.15 9.17
C SER A 50 -2.90 -58.69 7.94
N SER A 51 -1.57 -58.62 8.15
CA SER A 51 -0.48 -59.57 7.83
C SER A 51 0.06 -59.65 6.41
N PHE A 52 1.27 -59.10 6.23
CA PHE A 52 2.18 -59.38 5.13
C PHE A 52 3.22 -60.43 5.53
N ALA A 53 3.35 -61.49 4.71
CA ALA A 53 4.54 -62.32 4.62
C ALA A 53 5.09 -62.19 3.17
N PRO A 54 6.41 -62.25 2.95
CA PRO A 54 6.98 -62.04 1.62
C PRO A 54 6.99 -63.35 0.81
N VAL A 55 6.40 -63.33 -0.38
CA VAL A 55 6.52 -64.39 -1.40
C VAL A 55 7.23 -63.81 -2.63
N ALA A 56 8.17 -64.60 -3.15
CA ALA A 56 9.04 -64.32 -4.30
C ALA A 56 8.30 -64.07 -5.63
N PRO A 57 8.93 -63.43 -6.63
CA PRO A 57 8.27 -63.05 -7.88
C PRO A 57 8.14 -64.23 -8.87
N PRO A 58 7.03 -64.35 -9.61
CA PRO A 58 6.98 -65.17 -10.82
C PRO A 58 7.22 -64.36 -12.10
N ALA A 59 7.69 -65.08 -13.13
CA ALA A 59 8.07 -64.65 -14.47
C ALA A 59 6.89 -64.13 -15.33
N PRO A 60 7.15 -63.47 -16.48
CA PRO A 60 6.12 -62.76 -17.24
C PRO A 60 5.40 -63.71 -18.21
N THR A 61 4.07 -63.61 -18.25
CA THR A 61 3.25 -64.17 -19.34
C THR A 61 2.22 -63.15 -19.79
N ASP A 62 2.24 -62.87 -21.08
CA ASP A 62 1.32 -62.04 -21.85
C ASP A 62 -0.11 -62.57 -21.82
N SER A 63 -1.08 -61.70 -21.52
CA SER A 63 -2.46 -61.70 -22.06
C SER A 63 -3.22 -60.43 -21.63
N PRO A 64 -4.21 -59.96 -22.42
CA PRO A 64 -4.74 -58.60 -22.35
C PRO A 64 -5.83 -58.43 -21.27
N VAL A 65 -5.78 -57.30 -20.56
CA VAL A 65 -6.77 -56.90 -19.55
C VAL A 65 -7.86 -56.05 -20.20
N GLU A 66 -9.10 -56.50 -20.00
CA GLU A 66 -10.35 -55.82 -20.31
C GLU A 66 -10.57 -54.66 -19.32
N SER A 67 -10.74 -53.43 -19.81
CA SER A 67 -10.89 -52.23 -18.98
C SER A 67 -12.36 -52.01 -18.57
N ASP A 68 -12.70 -52.37 -17.33
CA ASP A 68 -13.97 -52.02 -16.69
C ASP A 68 -13.94 -50.55 -16.22
N THR A 69 -14.76 -49.70 -16.85
CA THR A 69 -14.80 -48.25 -16.58
C THR A 69 -15.88 -47.96 -15.54
N ARG A 70 -15.49 -47.85 -14.26
CA ARG A 70 -16.41 -47.37 -13.21
C ARG A 70 -16.38 -45.85 -13.12
N VAL A 71 -17.53 -45.23 -13.39
CA VAL A 71 -17.79 -43.80 -13.20
C VAL A 71 -17.84 -43.49 -11.70
N LEU A 72 -16.91 -42.66 -11.22
CA LEU A 72 -16.95 -42.05 -9.88
C LEU A 72 -17.89 -40.83 -9.90
N GLN A 73 -19.00 -40.90 -9.15
CA GLN A 73 -19.82 -39.73 -8.83
C GLN A 73 -19.18 -38.96 -7.67
N THR A 74 -18.77 -37.72 -7.93
CA THR A 74 -18.43 -36.73 -6.90
C THR A 74 -19.69 -36.15 -6.27
N PRO A 75 -19.77 -36.03 -4.93
CA PRO A 75 -20.92 -35.41 -4.27
C PRO A 75 -20.92 -33.88 -4.52
N THR A 76 -22.08 -33.36 -4.93
CA THR A 76 -22.33 -31.93 -5.07
C THR A 76 -22.78 -31.35 -3.73
N VAL A 77 -22.03 -30.41 -3.18
CA VAL A 77 -22.43 -29.63 -2.00
C VAL A 77 -23.29 -28.45 -2.46
N ARG A 78 -24.50 -28.30 -1.92
CA ARG A 78 -25.33 -27.10 -2.11
C ARG A 78 -25.25 -26.23 -0.86
N LEU A 79 -24.77 -25.00 -1.01
CA LEU A 79 -24.91 -23.94 0.00
C LEU A 79 -26.25 -23.24 -0.20
N THR A 80 -27.00 -23.05 0.89
CA THR A 80 -28.18 -22.19 0.90
C THR A 80 -27.99 -21.14 1.99
N THR A 81 -27.90 -19.87 1.57
CA THR A 81 -27.83 -18.71 2.48
C THR A 81 -29.21 -18.11 2.63
N SER A 82 -29.63 -17.85 3.87
CA SER A 82 -30.85 -17.07 4.16
C SER A 82 -30.46 -15.89 5.04
N SER A 83 -30.91 -14.70 4.66
CA SER A 83 -30.69 -13.45 5.41
C SER A 83 -32.04 -12.89 5.85
N SER A 84 -32.14 -12.47 7.10
CA SER A 84 -33.31 -11.74 7.61
C SER A 84 -32.88 -10.42 8.23
N VAL A 85 -33.58 -9.35 7.83
CA VAL A 85 -33.35 -7.99 8.32
C VAL A 85 -34.50 -7.61 9.25
N PHE A 86 -34.19 -7.21 10.48
CA PHE A 86 -35.17 -6.70 11.43
C PHE A 86 -35.12 -5.17 11.47
N PHE A 87 -36.25 -4.53 11.19
CA PHE A 87 -36.45 -3.10 11.44
C PHE A 87 -37.27 -2.93 12.72
N GLY A 88 -36.71 -2.24 13.71
CA GLY A 88 -37.44 -1.81 14.89
C GLY A 88 -38.45 -0.72 14.53
N ASN A 89 -39.73 -1.01 14.73
CA ASN A 89 -40.84 -0.10 14.49
C ASN A 89 -40.79 1.07 15.49
N GLY A 90 -40.52 2.29 14.99
CA GLY A 90 -40.67 3.53 15.74
C GLY A 90 -41.54 4.48 14.94
N THR A 91 -42.82 4.56 15.31
CA THR A 91 -43.78 5.54 14.80
C THR A 91 -43.46 6.93 15.33
N GLY A 92 -43.02 7.84 14.47
CA GLY A 92 -42.85 9.26 14.76
C GLY A 92 -43.16 10.08 13.52
N ALA A 93 -44.15 10.96 13.63
CA ALA A 93 -44.67 11.78 12.54
C ALA A 93 -43.63 12.79 12.01
N ILE A 94 -43.58 12.93 10.67
CA ILE A 94 -42.75 13.90 9.95
C ILE A 94 -43.59 15.17 9.74
N PRO A 95 -43.14 16.37 10.17
CA PRO A 95 -43.69 17.62 9.67
C PRO A 95 -42.99 18.00 8.35
N SER A 96 -43.80 18.20 7.33
CA SER A 96 -43.41 18.74 6.03
C SER A 96 -43.08 20.23 6.12
N TYR A 97 -41.98 20.65 5.50
CA TYR A 97 -41.72 22.05 5.15
C TYR A 97 -41.38 22.16 3.65
N PRO A 98 -41.76 23.26 2.99
CA PRO A 98 -41.79 23.36 1.54
C PRO A 98 -40.42 23.69 0.95
N ALA A 99 -40.16 23.12 -0.23
CA ALA A 99 -39.06 23.47 -1.11
C ALA A 99 -39.17 24.94 -1.55
N SER A 100 -38.07 25.68 -1.44
CA SER A 100 -37.91 26.99 -2.07
C SER A 100 -36.74 26.93 -3.05
N SER A 101 -37.04 27.36 -4.27
CA SER A 101 -36.20 27.43 -5.44
C SER A 101 -35.24 28.64 -5.42
N LEU A 102 -34.02 28.42 -5.89
CA LEU A 102 -33.04 29.41 -6.37
C LEU A 102 -32.50 28.77 -7.68
N LEU A 103 -32.38 29.41 -8.84
CA LEU A 103 -31.92 30.76 -9.18
C LEU A 103 -32.55 31.22 -10.51
N SER A 104 -32.70 32.54 -10.68
CA SER A 104 -32.41 33.21 -11.95
C SER A 104 -32.03 34.68 -11.71
N SER A 105 -31.05 35.11 -12.50
CA SER A 105 -30.24 36.31 -12.48
C SER A 105 -30.97 37.63 -12.78
N GLY A 106 -30.45 38.75 -12.25
CA GLY A 106 -30.72 40.09 -12.74
C GLY A 106 -29.92 41.16 -11.99
N ALA A 107 -29.08 41.90 -12.71
CA ALA A 107 -28.10 42.84 -12.19
C ALA A 107 -28.62 44.28 -12.00
N THR A 108 -27.79 45.07 -11.30
CA THR A 108 -27.65 46.55 -11.23
C THR A 108 -28.45 47.33 -10.17
N GLY A 109 -27.73 48.21 -9.45
CA GLY A 109 -28.26 49.51 -9.00
C GLY A 109 -28.11 49.89 -7.50
N VAL A 110 -26.95 50.44 -7.15
CA VAL A 110 -26.64 51.52 -6.17
C VAL A 110 -27.78 52.05 -5.27
N ALA A 111 -27.60 52.04 -3.93
CA ALA A 111 -27.62 53.22 -3.03
C ALA A 111 -27.74 52.90 -1.52
N SER A 112 -27.01 53.72 -0.77
CA SER A 112 -26.87 53.98 0.68
C SER A 112 -27.99 53.63 1.69
N LEU A 113 -27.53 53.10 2.84
CA LEU A 113 -27.90 53.32 4.27
C LEU A 113 -29.10 54.23 4.60
N PRO A 114 -29.90 53.91 5.65
CA PRO A 114 -29.43 54.05 7.04
C PRO A 114 -29.90 53.00 8.08
N SER A 115 -29.13 52.87 9.16
CA SER A 115 -29.57 52.29 10.46
C SER A 115 -30.70 53.12 11.08
N PRO A 116 -31.49 52.54 12.01
CA PRO A 116 -31.30 52.96 13.39
C PRO A 116 -31.57 51.89 14.49
N SER A 117 -30.80 52.03 15.59
CA SER A 117 -31.18 51.91 17.02
C SER A 117 -31.81 50.65 17.63
N SER A 118 -30.99 49.97 18.45
CA SER A 118 -31.15 49.67 19.89
C SER A 118 -32.53 49.47 20.54
N LYS A 119 -32.70 48.34 21.26
CA LYS A 119 -33.29 48.18 22.63
C LYS A 119 -33.05 46.73 23.12
N THR A 120 -32.22 46.48 24.14
CA THR A 120 -32.46 46.42 25.60
C THR A 120 -32.96 45.07 26.15
N ALA A 121 -32.06 44.41 26.88
CA ALA A 121 -32.17 43.61 28.12
C ALA A 121 -33.23 42.49 28.34
N ALA A 122 -32.73 41.30 28.72
CA ALA A 122 -33.16 40.50 29.89
C ALA A 122 -32.14 39.34 30.10
N ALA A 123 -31.13 39.50 30.96
CA ALA A 123 -31.02 38.90 32.29
C ALA A 123 -31.85 37.62 32.55
N ALA A 124 -31.16 36.48 32.67
CA ALA A 124 -31.57 35.37 33.53
C ALA A 124 -30.32 34.62 34.04
N SER A 125 -30.02 34.84 35.32
CA SER A 125 -29.10 34.04 36.13
C SER A 125 -29.78 32.74 36.57
N SER A 126 -29.04 31.63 36.60
CA SER A 126 -29.26 30.44 37.45
C SER A 126 -27.97 29.61 37.41
N SER A 127 -27.09 29.75 38.40
CA SER A 127 -26.93 28.86 39.56
C SER A 127 -26.23 27.52 39.24
N THR A 128 -24.92 27.54 39.47
CA THR A 128 -24.08 26.57 40.19
C THR A 128 -24.64 25.17 40.47
N THR A 129 -23.96 24.16 39.93
CA THR A 129 -23.71 22.89 40.64
C THR A 129 -22.27 22.47 40.41
N VAL A 130 -21.46 22.63 41.47
CA VAL A 130 -20.12 22.07 41.60
C VAL A 130 -20.28 20.58 41.90
N ALA A 131 -19.67 19.72 41.09
CA ALA A 131 -19.50 18.31 41.42
C ALA A 131 -18.00 17.99 41.41
N GLU A 132 -17.59 17.34 42.48
CA GLU A 132 -16.22 17.17 42.95
C GLU A 132 -15.35 16.30 42.04
N ARG A 133 -14.08 16.67 42.03
CA ARG A 133 -12.94 15.97 41.44
C ARG A 133 -12.43 14.94 42.43
N PRO A 134 -12.30 13.64 42.10
CA PRO A 134 -11.52 12.73 42.91
C PRO A 134 -10.03 12.88 42.57
N THR A 135 -9.28 13.28 43.59
CA THR A 135 -7.83 13.29 43.68
C THR A 135 -7.29 11.86 43.54
N VAL A 136 -6.44 11.61 42.55
CA VAL A 136 -5.64 10.38 42.48
C VAL A 136 -4.23 10.69 42.97
N GLU A 137 -3.89 10.14 44.13
CA GLU A 137 -2.55 10.16 44.72
C GLU A 137 -1.53 9.51 43.79
N SER A 138 -0.48 10.26 43.48
CA SER A 138 0.72 9.75 42.81
C SER A 138 1.72 9.31 43.88
N THR A 139 1.89 8.00 44.07
CA THR A 139 2.99 7.44 44.86
C THR A 139 4.25 7.38 44.02
N SER A 140 5.16 8.31 44.28
CA SER A 140 6.55 8.32 43.80
C SER A 140 7.41 7.43 44.70
N THR A 141 7.90 6.31 44.17
CA THR A 141 8.95 5.50 44.81
C THR A 141 10.31 5.82 44.17
N LYS A 142 11.11 6.51 44.98
CA LYS A 142 12.52 6.82 44.85
C LYS A 142 13.36 5.53 44.89
N ALA A 143 14.15 5.27 43.85
CA ALA A 143 15.20 4.25 43.85
C ALA A 143 16.57 4.89 43.58
N ALA A 144 17.52 4.51 44.43
CA ALA A 144 18.82 5.13 44.60
C ALA A 144 19.88 4.62 43.59
N ALA A 145 20.78 5.52 43.21
CA ALA A 145 22.06 5.20 42.60
C ALA A 145 23.07 4.70 43.66
N PRO A 146 24.09 3.94 43.25
CA PRO A 146 25.37 3.95 43.94
C PRO A 146 26.47 4.54 43.06
N THR A 147 27.15 5.52 43.66
CA THR A 147 28.41 6.10 43.26
C THR A 147 29.57 5.18 43.68
N THR A 148 30.56 4.98 42.80
CA THR A 148 31.92 4.62 43.20
C THR A 148 32.93 5.35 42.31
N VAL A 149 33.92 5.97 42.96
CA VAL A 149 35.01 6.80 42.41
C VAL A 149 36.34 6.21 42.89
N ILE A 150 37.45 6.60 42.22
CA ILE A 150 38.88 6.55 42.60
C ILE A 150 39.61 5.30 42.03
N GLU A 151 40.76 5.30 41.31
CA GLU A 151 42.01 6.12 41.26
C GLU A 151 42.73 5.86 39.89
N LYS A 152 43.19 6.86 39.12
CA LYS A 152 44.55 7.47 39.02
C LYS A 152 45.61 6.70 38.18
N SER A 153 46.00 7.34 37.05
CA SER A 153 47.32 7.55 36.36
C SER A 153 48.55 6.64 36.66
N PRO A 154 49.56 6.51 35.75
CA PRO A 154 50.13 7.61 34.94
C PRO A 154 50.73 7.31 33.54
N SER A 155 50.83 8.41 32.78
CA SER A 155 51.97 8.93 31.98
C SER A 155 52.92 7.98 31.24
N SER A 156 53.09 8.22 29.93
CA SER A 156 54.40 8.27 29.28
C SER A 156 54.40 9.23 28.08
N ALA A 157 55.50 9.95 27.97
CA ALA A 157 55.78 11.07 27.08
C ALA A 157 56.54 10.64 25.81
N VAL A 158 57.07 11.64 25.08
CA VAL A 158 58.05 11.61 23.97
C VAL A 158 57.38 11.67 22.58
N ALA A 159 57.69 12.56 21.62
CA ALA A 159 58.73 13.59 21.47
C ALA A 159 58.23 14.75 20.58
N SER A 160 58.82 15.92 20.81
CA SER A 160 58.88 17.06 19.87
C SER A 160 59.89 16.81 18.76
N SER A 161 59.57 17.23 17.54
CA SER A 161 60.43 18.12 16.72
C SER A 161 59.78 18.32 15.34
N SER A 162 59.56 19.58 14.95
CA SER A 162 59.89 20.02 13.60
C SER A 162 59.80 21.53 13.45
N ASP A 163 60.83 22.02 12.80
CA ASP A 163 61.16 23.41 12.52
C ASP A 163 60.22 24.06 11.50
N THR A 164 60.20 25.38 11.61
CA THR A 164 59.68 26.36 10.67
C THR A 164 60.44 26.29 9.36
N GLN A 165 59.76 26.10 8.21
CA GLN A 165 60.03 26.87 6.99
C GLN A 165 58.76 27.06 6.17
N GLN A 166 58.74 28.26 5.61
CA GLN A 166 57.72 28.97 4.87
C GLN A 166 57.84 28.63 3.39
N GLU A 167 56.75 28.16 2.77
CA GLU A 167 56.60 28.15 1.31
C GLU A 167 55.12 28.33 0.92
N GLU A 168 54.92 29.14 -0.13
CA GLU A 168 53.66 29.59 -0.72
C GLU A 168 52.71 28.44 -1.12
N PRO A 169 51.37 28.64 -1.07
CA PRO A 169 50.42 27.64 -1.56
C PRO A 169 50.23 27.78 -3.08
N SER A 170 50.83 26.85 -3.85
CA SER A 170 50.39 26.59 -5.21
C SER A 170 49.09 25.80 -5.18
N THR A 171 47.98 26.43 -5.57
CA THR A 171 46.71 25.75 -5.82
C THR A 171 46.85 24.81 -7.02
N THR A 172 46.93 23.51 -6.77
CA THR A 172 46.64 22.49 -7.79
C THR A 172 45.59 21.55 -7.22
N ALA A 173 44.33 21.87 -7.52
CA ALA A 173 43.21 21.01 -7.21
C ALA A 173 43.27 19.78 -8.14
N THR A 174 43.53 18.62 -7.54
CA THR A 174 43.29 17.32 -8.16
C THR A 174 41.79 17.10 -8.26
N ALA A 175 41.20 17.45 -9.40
CA ALA A 175 39.85 17.06 -9.76
C ALA A 175 39.89 15.67 -10.40
N THR A 176 39.63 14.63 -9.61
CA THR A 176 39.39 13.28 -10.14
C THR A 176 38.20 12.67 -9.43
N ALA A 177 36.98 13.08 -9.81
CA ALA A 177 35.74 12.31 -9.64
C ALA A 177 34.58 13.03 -10.32
N THR A 178 34.48 12.93 -11.65
CA THR A 178 33.23 13.25 -12.36
C THR A 178 33.14 12.38 -13.60
N ALA A 179 32.79 11.12 -13.40
CA ALA A 179 32.47 10.21 -14.50
C ALA A 179 31.56 9.07 -14.00
N ALA A 180 30.35 9.40 -13.55
CA ALA A 180 29.25 8.45 -13.39
C ALA A 180 27.92 9.18 -13.07
N ALA A 181 27.40 9.98 -14.01
CA ALA A 181 26.00 10.45 -13.97
C ALA A 181 25.58 11.09 -15.31
N THR A 182 25.87 10.45 -16.45
CA THR A 182 25.44 10.96 -17.76
C THR A 182 24.94 9.86 -18.67
N ALA A 183 24.13 8.96 -18.10
CA ALA A 183 23.44 7.91 -18.85
C ALA A 183 22.03 7.70 -18.26
N ALA A 184 21.12 8.63 -18.52
CA ALA A 184 19.67 8.42 -18.36
C ALA A 184 18.90 9.56 -19.04
N SER A 185 19.04 9.69 -20.35
CA SER A 185 18.13 10.49 -21.18
C SER A 185 17.97 9.86 -22.56
N SER A 186 18.00 8.52 -22.63
CA SER A 186 17.43 7.78 -23.74
C SER A 186 15.92 7.94 -23.68
N SER A 187 15.29 8.17 -24.84
CA SER A 187 13.87 8.40 -24.97
C SER A 187 13.07 7.30 -24.27
N LEU A 188 12.19 7.70 -23.37
CA LEU A 188 11.34 6.86 -22.53
C LEU A 188 10.35 5.95 -23.30
N ASN A 189 10.21 6.17 -24.62
CA ASN A 189 9.52 5.24 -25.53
C ASN A 189 10.39 4.02 -25.93
N ASP A 190 11.70 4.03 -25.64
CA ASP A 190 12.66 2.99 -26.06
C ASP A 190 12.73 1.80 -25.11
N LEU A 191 12.27 1.93 -23.85
CA LEU A 191 12.41 0.84 -22.88
C LEU A 191 11.73 -0.44 -23.38
N LEU A 192 10.65 -0.30 -24.15
CA LEU A 192 9.87 -1.42 -24.67
C LEU A 192 9.61 -1.37 -26.17
N SER A 193 10.20 -0.41 -26.91
CA SER A 193 10.00 -0.32 -28.37
C SER A 193 10.39 -1.62 -29.07
N ASP A 194 11.41 -2.30 -28.54
CA ASP A 194 11.94 -3.56 -29.05
C ASP A 194 11.56 -4.76 -28.17
N ALA A 195 10.68 -4.58 -27.18
CA ALA A 195 10.27 -5.66 -26.31
C ALA A 195 9.43 -6.69 -27.07
N THR A 196 9.80 -7.97 -26.95
CA THR A 196 9.11 -9.08 -27.60
C THR A 196 8.30 -9.88 -26.58
N LYS A 197 7.16 -10.41 -27.00
CA LYS A 197 6.35 -11.28 -26.15
C LYS A 197 7.13 -12.54 -25.77
N VAL A 198 7.14 -12.88 -24.48
CA VAL A 198 7.74 -14.11 -23.98
C VAL A 198 6.88 -15.29 -24.45
N ALA A 199 7.49 -16.25 -25.16
CA ALA A 199 6.77 -17.36 -25.80
C ALA A 199 5.93 -18.19 -24.82
N ASP A 200 6.49 -18.46 -23.63
CA ASP A 200 5.84 -19.24 -22.56
C ASP A 200 5.15 -18.33 -21.53
N SER A 201 4.73 -17.13 -21.93
CA SER A 201 3.93 -16.25 -21.09
C SER A 201 2.60 -16.94 -20.74
N PRO A 202 2.15 -16.89 -19.46
CA PRO A 202 0.79 -17.26 -19.10
C PRO A 202 -0.23 -16.51 -19.97
N ALA A 203 -1.40 -17.13 -20.20
CA ALA A 203 -2.48 -16.51 -20.98
C ALA A 203 -3.03 -15.25 -20.31
N ALA A 204 -3.51 -14.29 -21.10
CA ALA A 204 -4.18 -13.09 -20.59
C ALA A 204 -5.34 -13.44 -19.64
N THR A 205 -5.63 -12.58 -18.67
CA THR A 205 -6.70 -12.81 -17.68
C THR A 205 -7.28 -11.49 -17.20
N SER A 206 -8.60 -11.37 -17.31
CA SER A 206 -9.34 -10.25 -16.72
C SER A 206 -9.66 -10.55 -15.26
N MET A 207 -9.38 -9.58 -14.38
CA MET A 207 -9.58 -9.71 -12.93
C MET A 207 -10.35 -8.50 -12.44
N CYS A 208 -11.63 -8.69 -12.10
CA CYS A 208 -12.52 -7.62 -11.66
C CYS A 208 -13.09 -7.87 -10.26
N GLY A 209 -12.86 -9.05 -9.69
CA GLY A 209 -13.19 -9.36 -8.31
C GLY A 209 -12.25 -8.66 -7.34
N ASP A 210 -12.76 -8.42 -6.12
CA ASP A 210 -12.07 -7.61 -5.12
C ASP A 210 -10.69 -8.18 -4.74
N ALA A 211 -10.60 -9.51 -4.64
CA ALA A 211 -9.37 -10.22 -4.26
C ALA A 211 -8.77 -11.04 -5.40
N ASP A 212 -9.17 -10.77 -6.64
CA ASP A 212 -8.65 -11.50 -7.80
C ASP A 212 -7.14 -11.27 -7.93
N ARG A 213 -6.43 -12.36 -8.20
CA ARG A 213 -4.99 -12.36 -8.42
C ARG A 213 -4.57 -13.47 -9.36
N LYS A 214 -3.50 -13.20 -10.11
CA LYS A 214 -2.86 -14.13 -11.01
C LYS A 214 -1.40 -14.30 -10.60
N ILE A 215 -1.11 -15.43 -9.96
CA ILE A 215 0.26 -15.89 -9.76
C ILE A 215 0.81 -16.31 -11.14
N LEU A 216 2.04 -15.91 -11.48
CA LEU A 216 2.68 -16.25 -12.76
C LEU A 216 3.67 -17.41 -12.54
N PRO A 217 3.31 -18.68 -12.80
CA PRO A 217 4.18 -19.81 -12.50
C PRO A 217 5.47 -19.74 -13.32
N GLY A 218 6.61 -19.94 -12.66
CA GLY A 218 7.94 -19.82 -13.30
C GLY A 218 8.51 -18.41 -13.31
N TYR A 219 7.71 -17.40 -12.93
CA TYR A 219 8.10 -16.00 -12.90
C TYR A 219 8.02 -15.45 -11.47
N PRO A 220 8.77 -14.40 -11.13
CA PRO A 220 8.85 -13.90 -9.76
C PRO A 220 7.69 -12.95 -9.40
N TRP A 221 6.52 -13.03 -10.07
CA TRP A 221 5.46 -12.02 -9.94
C TRP A 221 4.07 -12.60 -9.71
N THR A 222 3.23 -11.78 -9.07
CA THR A 222 1.77 -11.93 -9.00
C THR A 222 1.12 -10.62 -9.42
N VAL A 223 0.10 -10.67 -10.27
CA VAL A 223 -0.71 -9.51 -10.62
C VAL A 223 -2.00 -9.55 -9.83
N SER A 224 -2.41 -8.44 -9.20
CA SER A 224 -3.55 -8.40 -8.29
C SER A 224 -4.45 -7.20 -8.56
N ASN A 225 -5.76 -7.39 -8.43
CA ASN A 225 -6.74 -6.29 -8.43
C ASN A 225 -6.83 -5.61 -7.06
N ALA A 226 -6.88 -6.41 -5.99
CA ALA A 226 -6.76 -5.99 -4.57
C ALA A 226 -7.59 -4.76 -4.16
N MET A 227 -8.90 -4.81 -4.41
CA MET A 227 -9.89 -3.81 -3.97
C MET A 227 -10.38 -4.07 -2.55
N TYR A 228 -9.49 -3.89 -1.57
CA TYR A 228 -9.76 -4.15 -0.15
C TYR A 228 -10.87 -3.25 0.45
N ASN A 229 -11.25 -2.20 -0.26
CA ASN A 229 -12.35 -1.29 0.08
C ASN A 229 -13.46 -1.24 -0.98
N ALA A 230 -13.64 -2.33 -1.74
CA ALA A 230 -14.71 -2.46 -2.72
C ALA A 230 -16.11 -2.22 -2.14
N GLY A 231 -16.37 -2.59 -0.89
CA GLY A 231 -17.66 -2.31 -0.22
C GLY A 231 -17.96 -0.83 0.01
N GLN A 232 -16.98 0.06 -0.22
CA GLN A 232 -17.08 1.52 -0.06
C GLN A 232 -17.01 2.26 -1.41
N MET A 233 -17.02 1.54 -2.54
CA MET A 233 -17.03 2.11 -3.88
C MET A 233 -18.39 1.91 -4.55
N VAL A 234 -18.79 2.86 -5.40
CA VAL A 234 -19.88 2.68 -6.37
C VAL A 234 -19.22 2.63 -7.74
N GLY A 235 -19.30 1.48 -8.42
CA GLY A 235 -18.57 1.24 -9.67
C GLY A 235 -17.64 0.03 -9.57
N GLN A 236 -16.60 -0.01 -10.41
CA GLN A 236 -15.71 -1.16 -10.55
C GLN A 236 -14.27 -0.77 -10.90
N GLN A 237 -13.34 -1.61 -10.46
CA GLN A 237 -11.94 -1.61 -10.87
C GLN A 237 -11.58 -3.01 -11.38
N CYS A 238 -10.97 -3.09 -12.56
CA CYS A 238 -10.46 -4.32 -13.14
C CYS A 238 -8.97 -4.21 -13.45
N THR A 239 -8.21 -5.26 -13.15
CA THR A 239 -6.79 -5.40 -13.47
C THR A 239 -6.61 -6.55 -14.44
N ASN A 240 -6.34 -6.25 -15.70
CA ASN A 240 -6.25 -7.25 -16.75
C ASN A 240 -4.77 -7.57 -17.00
N TYR A 241 -4.33 -8.76 -16.62
CA TYR A 241 -3.02 -9.24 -17.03
C TYR A 241 -3.06 -9.58 -18.53
N GLU A 242 -2.09 -9.08 -19.29
CA GLU A 242 -2.02 -9.28 -20.74
C GLU A 242 -1.00 -10.36 -21.10
N ASP A 243 0.28 -10.08 -20.86
CA ASP A 243 1.40 -11.00 -21.10
C ASP A 243 2.68 -10.57 -20.38
N LEU A 244 3.71 -11.40 -20.55
CA LEU A 244 5.08 -11.06 -20.26
C LEU A 244 5.79 -10.65 -21.55
N VAL A 245 6.62 -9.62 -21.45
CA VAL A 245 7.51 -9.20 -22.52
C VAL A 245 8.94 -9.15 -22.05
N ALA A 246 9.88 -9.35 -22.97
CA ALA A 246 11.31 -9.27 -22.72
C ALA A 246 11.94 -8.21 -23.62
N THR A 247 12.75 -7.35 -23.03
CA THR A 247 13.61 -6.40 -23.73
C THR A 247 14.79 -7.11 -24.39
N ALA A 248 15.54 -6.39 -25.24
CA ALA A 248 16.67 -6.96 -25.99
C ALA A 248 17.80 -7.51 -25.09
N ASP A 249 17.94 -6.99 -23.87
CA ASP A 249 18.89 -7.48 -22.86
C ASP A 249 18.36 -8.70 -22.07
N GLY A 250 17.14 -9.13 -22.34
CA GLY A 250 16.49 -10.28 -21.70
C GLY A 250 15.73 -9.94 -20.42
N THR A 251 15.69 -8.67 -19.99
CA THR A 251 14.90 -8.25 -18.83
C THR A 251 13.41 -8.47 -19.12
N GLN A 252 12.72 -9.17 -18.21
CA GLN A 252 11.30 -9.50 -18.37
C GLN A 252 10.43 -8.51 -17.61
N HIS A 253 9.28 -8.19 -18.19
CA HIS A 253 8.29 -7.27 -17.63
C HIS A 253 6.89 -7.87 -17.71
N VAL A 254 6.06 -7.55 -16.72
CA VAL A 254 4.63 -7.79 -16.71
C VAL A 254 3.91 -6.65 -17.41
N ARG A 255 3.12 -6.96 -18.42
CA ARG A 255 2.18 -6.02 -19.02
C ARG A 255 0.77 -6.27 -18.48
N TYR A 256 0.15 -5.21 -17.98
CA TYR A 256 -1.24 -5.25 -17.52
C TYR A 256 -1.98 -3.98 -17.89
N ARG A 257 -3.31 -4.06 -17.95
CA ARG A 257 -4.21 -2.94 -18.16
C ARG A 257 -5.15 -2.80 -16.98
N SER A 258 -5.13 -1.64 -16.33
CA SER A 258 -6.05 -1.25 -15.26
C SER A 258 -7.21 -0.44 -15.86
N VAL A 259 -8.44 -0.84 -15.57
CA VAL A 259 -9.65 -0.13 -15.98
C VAL A 259 -10.46 0.22 -14.74
N THR A 260 -10.54 1.52 -14.45
CA THR A 260 -11.31 2.08 -13.34
C THR A 260 -12.56 2.74 -13.89
N ASP A 261 -13.69 2.49 -13.25
CA ASP A 261 -14.90 3.29 -13.36
C ASP A 261 -15.58 3.33 -12.00
N ILE A 262 -15.14 4.25 -11.14
CA ILE A 262 -15.63 4.40 -9.76
C ILE A 262 -16.21 5.80 -9.59
N GLU A 263 -17.47 5.89 -9.17
CA GLU A 263 -18.12 7.16 -8.88
C GLU A 263 -17.45 7.89 -7.71
N ARG A 264 -17.38 9.21 -7.82
CA ARG A 264 -16.98 10.07 -6.71
C ARG A 264 -18.13 10.19 -5.71
N VAL A 265 -17.95 9.58 -4.55
CA VAL A 265 -18.90 9.65 -3.42
C VAL A 265 -18.26 10.47 -2.30
N GLY A 266 -18.91 11.58 -1.90
CA GLY A 266 -18.32 12.53 -0.94
C GLY A 266 -17.84 11.89 0.37
N ASP A 267 -18.61 10.97 0.95
CA ASP A 267 -18.26 10.32 2.22
C ASP A 267 -17.03 9.40 2.13
N THR A 268 -16.65 8.95 0.93
CA THR A 268 -15.54 8.01 0.71
C THR A 268 -14.52 8.52 -0.31
N GLU A 269 -14.55 9.80 -0.69
CA GLU A 269 -13.71 10.33 -1.77
C GLU A 269 -12.21 10.34 -1.41
N ASP A 270 -11.89 10.42 -0.13
CA ASP A 270 -10.53 10.36 0.42
C ASP A 270 -10.18 8.97 0.99
N LEU A 271 -11.01 7.95 0.73
CA LEU A 271 -10.74 6.57 1.10
C LEU A 271 -10.16 5.79 -0.09
N CYS A 272 -8.93 5.29 0.05
CA CYS A 272 -8.33 4.39 -0.94
C CYS A 272 -9.19 3.13 -1.08
N LYS A 273 -9.64 2.82 -2.31
CA LYS A 273 -10.51 1.67 -2.61
C LYS A 273 -9.73 0.38 -2.79
N GLY A 274 -8.47 0.49 -3.23
CA GLY A 274 -7.64 -0.66 -3.52
C GLY A 274 -6.32 -0.30 -4.15
N TYR A 275 -5.50 -1.32 -4.34
CA TYR A 275 -4.16 -1.20 -4.91
C TYR A 275 -3.96 -2.24 -6.02
N SER A 276 -4.24 -1.86 -7.27
CA SER A 276 -3.99 -2.70 -8.44
C SER A 276 -2.48 -2.78 -8.69
N ASN A 277 -1.88 -3.96 -8.61
CA ASN A 277 -0.42 -4.06 -8.53
C ASN A 277 0.19 -5.32 -9.14
N VAL A 278 1.50 -5.23 -9.40
CA VAL A 278 2.41 -6.35 -9.60
C VAL A 278 3.27 -6.50 -8.34
N GLY A 279 3.14 -7.63 -7.67
CA GLY A 279 3.88 -7.96 -6.45
C GLY A 279 5.00 -8.97 -6.69
N ILE A 280 6.11 -8.83 -5.96
CA ILE A 280 7.22 -9.76 -5.96
C ILE A 280 6.78 -11.08 -5.28
N GLY A 281 7.05 -12.21 -5.93
CA GLY A 281 6.75 -13.56 -5.44
C GLY A 281 7.99 -14.39 -5.07
N LYS A 282 9.20 -13.89 -5.36
CA LYS A 282 10.47 -14.60 -5.14
C LYS A 282 11.46 -13.74 -4.36
N ASN A 283 12.33 -14.38 -3.58
CA ASN A 283 13.40 -13.72 -2.81
C ASN A 283 12.94 -12.68 -1.77
N LEU A 284 11.64 -12.60 -1.47
CA LEU A 284 11.13 -11.94 -0.27
C LEU A 284 11.58 -12.69 0.99
N LYS A 285 11.34 -12.04 2.14
CA LYS A 285 11.63 -12.55 3.49
C LYS A 285 13.12 -12.79 3.70
N LYS A 286 13.94 -11.96 3.05
CA LYS A 286 15.40 -11.90 3.21
C LYS A 286 15.75 -10.70 4.08
N GLN A 287 16.81 -10.84 4.87
CA GLN A 287 17.28 -9.72 5.68
C GLN A 287 17.77 -8.60 4.77
N PHE A 288 17.59 -7.37 5.19
CA PHE A 288 17.92 -6.20 4.40
C PHE A 288 19.39 -6.19 3.98
N ARG A 289 20.30 -6.60 4.87
CA ARG A 289 21.73 -6.77 4.55
C ARG A 289 22.03 -7.78 3.44
N ASP A 290 21.17 -8.77 3.23
CA ASP A 290 21.33 -9.83 2.23
C ASP A 290 20.73 -9.42 0.87
N VAL A 291 19.92 -8.37 0.82
CA VAL A 291 19.40 -7.84 -0.44
C VAL A 291 20.53 -7.07 -1.11
N LYS A 292 20.96 -7.47 -2.30
CA LYS A 292 22.05 -6.80 -3.05
C LYS A 292 21.53 -5.60 -3.84
N ALA A 293 20.40 -5.79 -4.52
CA ALA A 293 19.76 -4.84 -5.40
C ALA A 293 18.27 -5.20 -5.53
N ILE A 294 17.45 -4.21 -5.88
CA ILE A 294 16.04 -4.35 -6.23
C ILE A 294 15.78 -3.58 -7.54
N PRO A 295 16.33 -4.04 -8.68
CA PRO A 295 16.11 -3.37 -9.95
C PRO A 295 14.62 -3.31 -10.28
N ALA A 296 14.18 -2.12 -10.69
CA ALA A 296 12.78 -1.82 -10.92
C ALA A 296 12.60 -0.93 -12.16
N SER A 297 11.53 -1.20 -12.90
CA SER A 297 10.99 -0.31 -13.92
C SER A 297 9.48 -0.30 -13.83
N PHE A 298 8.88 0.89 -13.97
CA PHE A 298 7.44 1.04 -14.02
C PHE A 298 7.12 2.08 -15.10
N GLN A 299 6.59 1.62 -16.23
CA GLN A 299 6.05 2.48 -17.27
C GLN A 299 4.52 2.44 -17.20
N TRP A 300 3.90 3.59 -17.41
CA TRP A 300 2.44 3.71 -17.50
C TRP A 300 2.05 4.66 -18.62
N ASP A 301 0.90 4.37 -19.23
CA ASP A 301 0.18 5.26 -20.11
C ASP A 301 -1.28 5.27 -19.69
N ARG A 302 -1.75 6.42 -19.19
CA ARG A 302 -3.09 6.59 -18.64
C ARG A 302 -3.90 7.53 -19.50
N THR A 303 -5.07 7.05 -19.90
CA THR A 303 -6.11 7.84 -20.54
C THR A 303 -7.29 7.97 -19.60
N ASN A 304 -7.88 9.17 -19.56
CA ASN A 304 -9.08 9.43 -18.77
C ASN A 304 -10.24 9.79 -19.66
N THR A 305 -11.42 9.35 -19.24
CA THR A 305 -12.69 9.85 -19.75
C THR A 305 -13.32 10.85 -18.77
N THR A 306 -12.95 10.83 -17.49
CA THR A 306 -13.45 11.74 -16.43
C THR A 306 -12.35 12.17 -15.44
N GLU A 307 -12.72 12.86 -14.35
CA GLU A 307 -11.84 13.14 -13.20
C GLU A 307 -11.31 11.81 -12.63
N PHE A 308 -10.05 11.77 -12.21
CA PHE A 308 -9.45 10.59 -11.57
C PHE A 308 -8.60 11.01 -10.38
N LYS A 309 -8.77 10.30 -9.26
CA LYS A 309 -7.96 10.45 -8.05
C LYS A 309 -7.30 9.11 -7.71
N GLY A 310 -5.98 9.16 -7.57
CA GLY A 310 -5.15 8.00 -7.33
C GLY A 310 -3.67 8.32 -7.47
N ALA A 311 -2.82 7.30 -7.34
CA ALA A 311 -1.39 7.46 -7.50
C ALA A 311 -0.70 6.17 -7.95
N ASN A 312 0.37 6.30 -8.73
CA ASN A 312 1.29 5.21 -8.99
C ASN A 312 2.37 5.19 -7.91
N VAL A 313 2.58 4.03 -7.30
CA VAL A 313 3.38 3.88 -6.08
C VAL A 313 4.17 2.57 -6.10
N PHE A 314 5.39 2.60 -5.56
CA PHE A 314 6.05 1.39 -5.06
C PHE A 314 5.78 1.26 -3.57
N ASP A 315 5.43 0.06 -3.12
CA ASP A 315 5.05 -0.22 -1.73
C ASP A 315 5.87 -1.41 -1.19
N PHE A 316 6.63 -1.17 -0.12
CA PHE A 316 7.45 -2.16 0.55
C PHE A 316 7.14 -2.23 2.04
N ILE A 317 7.12 -3.45 2.58
CA ILE A 317 6.98 -3.67 4.02
C ILE A 317 8.23 -4.38 4.54
N THR A 318 8.84 -3.80 5.58
CA THR A 318 9.90 -4.45 6.35
C THR A 318 9.45 -4.76 7.77
N ALA A 319 10.08 -5.77 8.38
CA ALA A 319 9.82 -6.10 9.77
C ALA A 319 10.98 -6.86 10.41
N PRO A 320 11.13 -6.82 11.76
CA PRO A 320 12.09 -7.66 12.48
C PRO A 320 11.84 -9.16 12.31
N THR A 321 10.61 -9.54 11.95
CA THR A 321 10.19 -10.94 11.80
C THR A 321 9.93 -11.28 10.34
N SER A 322 10.53 -12.38 9.90
CA SER A 322 10.31 -12.93 8.56
C SER A 322 8.84 -13.29 8.32
N GLY A 323 8.25 -12.74 7.26
CA GLY A 323 6.85 -12.97 6.88
C GLY A 323 5.82 -12.14 7.63
N ASP A 324 6.23 -11.23 8.51
CA ASP A 324 5.32 -10.28 9.16
C ASP A 324 5.07 -9.06 8.26
N GLY A 325 3.81 -8.88 7.89
CA GLY A 325 3.38 -7.75 7.06
C GLY A 325 2.29 -6.90 7.70
N THR A 326 1.90 -7.16 8.96
CA THR A 326 0.68 -6.59 9.54
C THR A 326 0.80 -6.13 10.99
N SER A 327 1.82 -6.57 11.73
CA SER A 327 1.99 -6.13 13.11
C SER A 327 2.46 -4.69 13.21
N THR A 328 2.29 -4.05 14.36
CA THR A 328 2.82 -2.70 14.62
C THR A 328 4.36 -2.65 14.70
N ALA A 329 5.03 -3.80 14.65
CA ALA A 329 6.48 -3.88 14.52
C ALA A 329 6.95 -3.76 13.06
N THR A 330 6.03 -3.78 12.09
CA THR A 330 6.35 -3.54 10.68
C THR A 330 6.42 -2.06 10.37
N ALA A 331 7.15 -1.73 9.30
CA ALA A 331 7.16 -0.42 8.69
C ALA A 331 6.82 -0.56 7.20
N GLU A 332 6.00 0.36 6.71
CA GLU A 332 5.58 0.45 5.31
C GLU A 332 6.26 1.66 4.66
N PHE A 333 6.82 1.46 3.48
CA PHE A 333 7.60 2.45 2.75
C PHE A 333 7.03 2.59 1.34
N MET A 334 6.46 3.77 1.07
CA MET A 334 5.83 4.08 -0.19
C MET A 334 6.66 5.12 -0.97
N LEU A 335 7.05 4.82 -2.20
CA LEU A 335 7.64 5.79 -3.11
C LEU A 335 6.61 6.17 -4.19
N TRP A 336 6.12 7.40 -4.13
CA TRP A 336 5.07 7.89 -5.00
C TRP A 336 5.68 8.43 -6.29
N LEU A 337 5.28 7.85 -7.41
CA LEU A 337 5.82 8.19 -8.73
C LEU A 337 4.99 9.28 -9.40
N GLU A 338 3.67 9.18 -9.33
CA GLU A 338 2.74 10.08 -10.01
C GLU A 338 1.46 10.19 -9.20
N ILE A 339 0.91 11.40 -9.10
CA ILE A 339 -0.22 11.75 -8.23
C ILE A 339 -1.31 12.40 -9.08
N TRP A 340 -2.54 11.93 -8.94
CA TRP A 340 -3.71 12.49 -9.63
C TRP A 340 -4.79 12.89 -8.64
N GLY A 341 -5.55 13.94 -8.98
CA GLY A 341 -6.70 14.39 -8.19
C GLY A 341 -6.33 14.94 -6.80
N GLY A 342 -5.10 15.41 -6.61
CA GLY A 342 -4.63 15.96 -5.34
C GLY A 342 -4.56 14.93 -4.21
N GLN A 343 -4.35 13.65 -4.54
CA GLN A 343 -4.14 12.61 -3.54
C GLN A 343 -2.91 12.92 -2.67
N VAL A 344 -3.02 12.58 -1.38
CA VAL A 344 -1.95 12.79 -0.39
C VAL A 344 -1.70 11.51 0.41
N PRO A 345 -0.48 11.29 0.93
CA PRO A 345 -0.16 10.13 1.74
C PRO A 345 -0.70 10.26 3.18
N ILE A 346 -0.64 9.14 3.92
CA ILE A 346 -0.69 9.16 5.39
C ILE A 346 0.43 10.06 5.93
N GLY A 347 0.12 10.89 6.93
CA GLY A 347 1.09 11.82 7.53
C GLY A 347 1.24 13.15 6.80
N PHE A 348 0.44 13.41 5.75
CA PHE A 348 0.57 14.64 4.96
C PHE A 348 0.26 15.93 5.74
N ALA A 349 -0.74 15.89 6.63
CA ALA A 349 -1.21 17.06 7.37
C ALA A 349 -0.16 17.56 8.39
N GLU A 350 0.71 16.67 8.85
CA GLU A 350 1.81 16.92 9.77
C GLU A 350 3.01 17.59 9.08
N GLY A 351 3.03 17.59 7.74
CA GLY A 351 4.12 18.11 6.93
C GLY A 351 5.28 17.12 6.78
N PRO A 352 6.24 17.45 5.89
CA PRO A 352 7.36 16.55 5.63
C PRO A 352 8.33 16.48 6.82
N VAL A 353 8.78 15.27 7.13
CA VAL A 353 9.77 15.00 8.18
C VAL A 353 11.21 15.02 7.65
N ALA A 354 11.40 14.89 6.34
CA ALA A 354 12.70 14.99 5.68
C ALA A 354 12.57 15.33 4.18
N THR A 355 13.71 15.64 3.55
CA THR A 355 13.86 15.71 2.10
C THR A 355 14.97 14.76 1.66
N LEU A 356 14.81 14.13 0.50
CA LEU A 356 15.66 13.08 -0.05
C LEU A 356 15.99 13.41 -1.50
N ASP A 357 17.25 13.22 -1.91
CA ASP A 357 17.63 13.27 -3.31
C ASP A 357 17.76 11.84 -3.82
N LEU A 358 16.83 11.41 -4.68
CA LEU A 358 16.74 10.05 -5.20
C LEU A 358 16.44 10.10 -6.70
N TYR A 359 17.08 9.23 -7.47
CA TYR A 359 16.79 9.07 -8.91
C TYR A 359 16.81 10.38 -9.71
N GLY A 360 17.68 11.33 -9.33
CA GLY A 360 17.81 12.64 -9.99
C GLY A 360 16.72 13.66 -9.64
N ALA A 361 15.89 13.40 -8.64
CA ALA A 361 14.84 14.31 -8.17
C ALA A 361 14.81 14.42 -6.64
N SER A 362 14.18 15.49 -6.15
CA SER A 362 13.98 15.73 -4.71
C SER A 362 12.62 15.21 -4.27
N PHE A 363 12.59 14.46 -3.17
CA PHE A 363 11.39 13.90 -2.57
C PHE A 363 11.20 14.40 -1.14
N ALA A 364 9.99 14.84 -0.81
CA ALA A 364 9.55 15.13 0.54
C ALA A 364 9.05 13.84 1.20
N LEU A 365 9.60 13.50 2.36
CA LEU A 365 9.23 12.33 3.15
C LEU A 365 8.16 12.71 4.16
N TYR A 366 7.04 12.00 4.16
CA TYR A 366 5.95 12.11 5.13
C TYR A 366 5.90 10.85 6.00
N GLU A 367 5.44 10.98 7.24
CA GLU A 367 5.34 9.87 8.19
C GLU A 367 4.02 9.95 8.96
N GLY A 368 3.33 8.83 9.10
CA GLY A 368 2.16 8.72 9.97
C GLY A 368 1.80 7.27 10.27
N GLN A 369 0.81 7.06 11.13
CA GLN A 369 0.30 5.71 11.42
C GLN A 369 -0.93 5.42 10.56
N ASN A 370 -0.96 4.24 9.94
CA ASN A 370 -2.17 3.75 9.30
C ASN A 370 -3.25 3.51 10.38
N PRO A 371 -4.41 4.19 10.31
CA PRO A 371 -5.41 4.14 11.37
C PRO A 371 -6.03 2.74 11.56
N GLY A 372 -6.02 1.89 10.52
CA GLY A 372 -6.58 0.54 10.59
C GLY A 372 -5.67 -0.49 11.26
N SER A 373 -4.35 -0.28 11.21
CA SER A 373 -3.36 -1.29 11.63
C SER A 373 -2.40 -0.79 12.72
N GLY A 374 -2.23 0.52 12.86
CA GLY A 374 -1.17 1.13 13.68
C GLY A 374 0.24 0.98 13.09
N VAL A 375 0.39 0.42 11.88
CA VAL A 375 1.66 0.34 11.17
C VAL A 375 2.14 1.75 10.84
N THR A 376 3.43 2.00 11.01
CA THR A 376 4.03 3.28 10.60
C THR A 376 4.28 3.26 9.10
N VAL A 377 3.70 4.23 8.39
CA VAL A 377 3.82 4.41 6.95
C VAL A 377 4.70 5.62 6.67
N ARG A 378 5.67 5.44 5.77
CA ARG A 378 6.58 6.49 5.32
C ARG A 378 6.47 6.65 3.82
N SER A 379 6.02 7.82 3.39
CA SER A 379 5.73 8.08 1.98
C SER A 379 6.62 9.19 1.44
N ALA A 380 7.43 8.87 0.43
CA ALA A 380 8.25 9.83 -0.30
C ALA A 380 7.48 10.31 -1.54
N LEU A 381 7.21 11.62 -1.61
CA LEU A 381 6.53 12.28 -2.72
C LEU A 381 7.48 13.27 -3.41
N PRO A 382 7.33 13.54 -4.72
CA PRO A 382 8.08 14.62 -5.37
C PRO A 382 7.89 15.96 -4.64
N ALA A 383 8.99 16.60 -4.25
CA ALA A 383 8.98 17.73 -3.32
C ALA A 383 8.35 19.00 -3.92
N ASP A 384 8.41 19.16 -5.24
CA ASP A 384 7.78 20.27 -5.98
C ASP A 384 6.33 19.98 -6.38
N GLY A 385 5.79 18.80 -6.00
CA GLY A 385 4.45 18.35 -6.33
C GLY A 385 4.27 17.89 -7.78
N ALA A 386 5.33 17.91 -8.60
CA ALA A 386 5.31 17.43 -9.98
C ALA A 386 6.09 16.12 -10.08
N SER A 387 5.54 15.12 -10.76
CA SER A 387 6.31 13.90 -11.01
C SER A 387 7.51 14.19 -11.90
N PRO A 388 8.72 13.78 -11.50
CA PRO A 388 9.90 13.85 -12.36
C PRO A 388 9.87 12.78 -13.47
N PHE A 389 8.91 11.85 -13.43
CA PHE A 389 8.81 10.69 -14.29
C PHE A 389 7.73 10.82 -15.37
N THR A 390 6.89 11.84 -15.29
CA THR A 390 5.76 12.08 -16.20
C THR A 390 6.15 12.99 -17.36
N LYS A 391 5.70 12.65 -18.57
CA LYS A 391 6.01 13.42 -19.79
C LYS A 391 5.01 14.55 -20.01
N GLY A 392 5.52 15.76 -20.30
CA GLY A 392 4.74 16.83 -20.93
C GLY A 392 3.73 17.58 -20.05
N GLY A 393 3.72 17.34 -18.73
CA GLY A 393 2.83 18.00 -17.77
C GLY A 393 1.38 17.48 -17.83
N SER A 394 0.81 17.11 -16.68
CA SER A 394 -0.58 16.62 -16.45
C SER A 394 -1.13 15.49 -17.35
N GLY A 395 -0.38 15.04 -18.36
CA GLY A 395 -0.70 13.89 -19.22
C GLY A 395 -0.26 12.59 -18.55
N GLY A 396 -1.16 11.62 -18.50
CA GLY A 396 -1.06 10.42 -17.68
C GLY A 396 -0.02 9.38 -18.08
N SER A 397 1.04 9.73 -18.82
CA SER A 397 2.08 8.79 -19.22
C SER A 397 3.41 9.12 -18.57
N GLY A 398 4.10 8.11 -18.07
CA GLY A 398 5.39 8.27 -17.43
C GLY A 398 6.15 6.97 -17.33
N VAL A 399 7.41 7.08 -16.91
CA VAL A 399 8.24 5.91 -16.66
C VAL A 399 9.29 6.18 -15.61
N PHE A 400 9.44 5.18 -14.75
CA PHE A 400 10.47 5.09 -13.75
C PHE A 400 11.44 3.95 -14.11
N THR A 401 12.73 4.15 -13.83
CA THR A 401 13.74 3.09 -13.78
C THR A 401 14.76 3.41 -12.71
N GLY A 402 15.11 2.43 -11.89
CA GLY A 402 16.08 2.59 -10.80
C GLY A 402 16.16 1.35 -9.92
N ASP A 403 17.02 1.41 -8.91
CA ASP A 403 17.14 0.36 -7.91
C ASP A 403 16.36 0.75 -6.65
N MET A 404 15.27 0.03 -6.33
CA MET A 404 14.47 0.29 -5.12
C MET A 404 15.25 0.07 -3.82
N LYS A 405 16.39 -0.62 -3.86
CA LYS A 405 17.28 -0.69 -2.72
C LYS A 405 17.84 0.69 -2.35
N ASP A 406 18.06 1.60 -3.31
CA ASP A 406 18.56 2.95 -3.00
C ASP A 406 17.57 3.72 -2.13
N TRP A 407 16.27 3.62 -2.46
CA TRP A 407 15.18 4.16 -1.64
C TRP A 407 15.15 3.54 -0.24
N LEU A 408 15.16 2.21 -0.14
CA LEU A 408 15.16 1.54 1.16
C LEU A 408 16.44 1.81 1.96
N GLN A 409 17.59 1.96 1.30
CA GLN A 409 18.85 2.32 1.95
C GLN A 409 18.77 3.74 2.54
N ALA A 410 18.15 4.70 1.85
CA ALA A 410 17.93 6.03 2.40
C ALA A 410 17.05 6.00 3.67
N MET A 411 16.17 5.00 3.82
CA MET A 411 15.40 4.74 5.04
C MET A 411 16.25 4.04 6.12
N ALA A 412 17.08 3.07 5.73
CA ALA A 412 18.02 2.41 6.64
C ALA A 412 19.03 3.40 7.24
N ASP A 413 19.57 4.32 6.44
CA ASP A 413 20.52 5.36 6.87
C ASP A 413 19.91 6.32 7.91
N ARG A 414 18.58 6.41 7.97
CA ARG A 414 17.81 7.17 8.96
C ARG A 414 17.42 6.34 10.19
N GLY A 415 17.82 5.08 10.23
CA GLY A 415 17.50 4.15 11.31
C GLY A 415 16.09 3.56 11.24
N TYR A 416 15.39 3.71 10.11
CA TYR A 416 14.03 3.17 9.94
C TYR A 416 14.01 1.71 9.52
N ILE A 417 15.10 1.20 8.96
CA ILE A 417 15.30 -0.20 8.59
C ILE A 417 16.62 -0.65 9.20
N ARG A 418 16.61 -1.76 9.92
CA ARG A 418 17.84 -2.39 10.43
C ARG A 418 18.33 -3.44 9.45
N ASP A 419 19.64 -3.69 9.45
CA ASP A 419 20.27 -4.73 8.63
C ASP A 419 19.62 -6.12 8.81
N ASP A 420 19.10 -6.41 10.00
CA ASP A 420 18.47 -7.68 10.36
C ASP A 420 16.95 -7.72 10.12
N ASP A 421 16.32 -6.60 9.74
CA ASP A 421 14.93 -6.57 9.32
C ASP A 421 14.76 -7.31 7.99
N TYR A 422 13.62 -7.96 7.83
CA TYR A 422 13.24 -8.71 6.64
C TYR A 422 12.43 -7.83 5.68
N VAL A 423 12.77 -7.85 4.39
CA VAL A 423 11.91 -7.29 3.34
C VAL A 423 10.81 -8.30 3.04
N ASN A 424 9.60 -8.07 3.53
CA ASN A 424 8.51 -9.04 3.53
C ASN A 424 7.52 -8.85 2.38
N VAL A 425 7.36 -7.62 1.89
CA VAL A 425 6.50 -7.27 0.75
C VAL A 425 7.24 -6.29 -0.15
N GLY A 426 7.00 -6.38 -1.45
CA GLY A 426 7.45 -5.42 -2.45
C GLY A 426 6.52 -5.45 -3.65
N ASN A 427 5.85 -4.34 -3.92
CA ASN A 427 4.82 -4.21 -4.94
C ASN A 427 5.01 -2.91 -5.74
N ALA A 428 4.54 -2.88 -6.97
CA ALA A 428 4.41 -1.67 -7.78
C ALA A 428 3.03 -1.64 -8.43
N GLY A 429 2.33 -0.50 -8.35
CA GLY A 429 0.96 -0.43 -8.84
C GLY A 429 0.30 0.93 -8.67
N THR A 430 -1.02 0.92 -8.66
CA THR A 430 -1.87 2.12 -8.57
C THR A 430 -2.81 2.02 -7.38
N GLU A 431 -2.72 2.98 -6.46
CA GLU A 431 -3.76 3.23 -5.47
C GLU A 431 -4.93 3.98 -6.11
N VAL A 432 -6.14 3.44 -5.98
CA VAL A 432 -7.33 3.93 -6.69
C VAL A 432 -8.35 4.47 -5.69
N PHE A 433 -8.86 5.69 -5.92
CA PHE A 433 -9.87 6.33 -5.05
C PHE A 433 -11.22 6.47 -5.75
N TYR A 434 -11.24 7.13 -6.90
CA TYR A 434 -12.40 7.26 -7.78
C TYR A 434 -11.97 7.74 -9.17
N GLY A 435 -12.92 7.69 -10.11
CA GLY A 435 -12.79 8.20 -11.47
C GLY A 435 -12.93 7.14 -12.54
N SER A 436 -12.94 7.59 -13.80
CA SER A 436 -12.94 6.73 -14.97
C SER A 436 -11.61 6.86 -15.72
N SER A 437 -10.82 5.78 -15.69
CA SER A 437 -9.45 5.74 -16.19
C SER A 437 -9.15 4.40 -16.83
N GLU A 438 -8.43 4.43 -17.94
CA GLU A 438 -7.76 3.25 -18.49
C GLU A 438 -6.26 3.49 -18.45
N MET A 439 -5.53 2.59 -17.80
CA MET A 439 -4.08 2.66 -17.70
C MET A 439 -3.46 1.38 -18.24
N GLU A 440 -2.61 1.52 -19.24
CA GLU A 440 -1.69 0.47 -19.66
C GLU A 440 -0.40 0.61 -18.86
N ALA A 441 0.09 -0.50 -18.30
CA ALA A 441 1.27 -0.50 -17.45
C ALA A 441 2.20 -1.65 -17.80
N VAL A 442 3.49 -1.38 -17.70
CA VAL A 442 4.54 -2.37 -17.85
C VAL A 442 5.52 -2.26 -16.69
N VAL A 443 5.65 -3.34 -15.95
CA VAL A 443 6.33 -3.37 -14.66
C VAL A 443 7.34 -4.51 -14.62
N ALA A 444 8.54 -4.20 -14.14
CA ALA A 444 9.49 -5.20 -13.66
C ALA A 444 9.99 -4.76 -12.28
N LEU A 445 10.09 -5.72 -11.36
CA LEU A 445 10.58 -5.50 -10.01
C LEU A 445 11.04 -6.84 -9.44
N GLU A 446 12.29 -6.96 -9.02
CA GLU A 446 12.81 -8.21 -8.45
C GLU A 446 13.80 -7.95 -7.32
N ILE A 447 13.88 -8.88 -6.35
CA ILE A 447 14.89 -8.84 -5.30
C ILE A 447 16.06 -9.73 -5.71
N LEU A 448 17.25 -9.12 -5.81
CA LEU A 448 18.53 -9.82 -6.00
C LEU A 448 19.21 -10.00 -4.65
N VAL A 449 19.64 -11.23 -4.34
CA VAL A 449 20.25 -11.64 -3.06
C VAL A 449 21.63 -12.23 -3.25
#